data_AF-A0A520R9T5-F1
#
_entry.id   AF-A0A520R9T5-F1
#
_cell.length_a   1.000
_cell.length_b   1.000
_cell.length_c   1.000
_cell.angle_alpha   90.00
_cell.angle_beta   90.00
_cell.angle_gamma   90.00
#
_symmetry.space_group_name_H-M   'P 1'
#
loop_
_entity.id
_entity.type
_entity.pdbx_description
1 polymer ?
#
loop_
_entity_poly.entity_id
_entity_poly.type
_entity_poly.pdbx_seq_one_letter_code
_entity_poly.pdbx_strand_id
1 'polypeptide(L)'
;MSSSTLPPMTNASAAYGEEDLRFIRNFHDIFLSIGLVLFGLGLGFVASLSLVESVSITDFSSLKEAGWQASAVFFGGAIIMWLLAEFFARSRRLFLPAIVILIGFSWYLFLAVSIAYVTMFGEQDFDSFESAIEQLTYMPLIVGSIVTTGVFLYYVRMKLPFAMGLGGVGIVVTATATIFAQNPEGFLGIATTVQFFSGLFLFCLGVAFDARDPSRTTRFSDNAFWLHFFAAPLIFASVMSMTSGGSLDAWSDGGAGAAAMTLGVVIVFAIISLLINRRALLVSGLLSAAVAVAVLIGESGLSGAWTGALTLLLLGGAMVLLGGGWHVVRRVLIAPFPKSGPIARIIPPEPNAEETAENQHAA
;
A
#
# COMPACT_ATOMS: atom_id res chain seq x y z
N MET A 1 -41.13 -32.48 25.42
CA MET A 1 -40.29 -31.26 25.31
C MET A 1 -39.15 -31.60 24.36
N SER A 2 -39.32 -31.27 23.08
CA SER A 2 -38.30 -31.48 22.04
C SER A 2 -37.46 -30.21 21.98
N SER A 3 -36.19 -30.29 22.37
CA SER A 3 -35.25 -29.18 22.28
C SER A 3 -34.82 -29.00 20.82
N SER A 4 -35.39 -28.00 20.14
CA SER A 4 -34.88 -27.53 18.85
C SER A 4 -33.51 -26.88 19.06
N THR A 5 -32.45 -27.65 18.81
CA THR A 5 -31.10 -27.11 18.63
C THR A 5 -31.06 -26.45 17.26
N LEU A 6 -31.07 -25.12 17.25
CA LEU A 6 -30.79 -24.36 16.04
C LEU A 6 -29.38 -24.73 15.55
N PRO A 7 -29.18 -25.01 14.25
CA PRO A 7 -27.84 -25.20 13.73
C PRO A 7 -27.00 -23.93 13.95
N PRO A 8 -25.68 -24.05 14.14
CA PRO A 8 -24.82 -22.89 14.25
C PRO A 8 -24.97 -22.06 12.97
N MET A 9 -25.26 -20.77 13.11
CA MET A 9 -25.26 -19.86 11.97
C MET A 9 -23.85 -19.83 11.39
N THR A 10 -23.62 -20.63 10.36
CA THR A 10 -22.50 -20.48 9.46
C THR A 10 -22.62 -19.09 8.87
N ASN A 11 -21.69 -18.20 9.27
CA ASN A 11 -21.52 -16.89 8.65
C ASN A 11 -21.70 -17.04 7.13
N ALA A 12 -22.61 -16.26 6.57
CA ALA A 12 -22.93 -16.22 5.15
C ALA A 12 -21.66 -16.49 4.33
N SER A 13 -21.68 -17.59 3.58
CA SER A 13 -20.63 -17.94 2.62
C SER A 13 -20.41 -16.71 1.75
N ALA A 14 -19.22 -16.10 1.85
CA ALA A 14 -18.78 -15.19 0.80
C ALA A 14 -19.02 -15.89 -0.54
N ALA A 15 -19.75 -15.26 -1.46
CA ALA A 15 -20.00 -15.88 -2.75
C ALA A 15 -18.64 -16.25 -3.36
N TYR A 16 -18.56 -17.44 -3.96
CA TYR A 16 -17.31 -18.00 -4.46
C TYR A 16 -16.54 -16.96 -5.31
N GLY A 17 -15.34 -16.58 -4.87
CA GLY A 17 -14.49 -15.58 -5.53
C GLY A 17 -14.67 -14.12 -5.09
N GLU A 18 -15.53 -13.82 -4.11
CA GLU A 18 -15.66 -12.48 -3.51
C GLU A 18 -14.62 -12.22 -2.41
N GLU A 19 -14.09 -10.99 -2.35
CA GLU A 19 -13.11 -10.55 -1.35
C GLU A 19 -13.78 -10.26 0.01
N ASP A 20 -13.48 -11.05 1.04
CA ASP A 20 -13.94 -10.82 2.41
C ASP A 20 -12.93 -9.96 3.19
N LEU A 21 -13.11 -8.65 3.14
CA LEU A 21 -12.24 -7.66 3.79
C LEU A 21 -12.63 -7.48 5.27
N ARG A 22 -12.34 -8.47 6.12
CA ARG A 22 -12.56 -8.36 7.58
C ARG A 22 -11.49 -7.50 8.27
N PHE A 23 -11.44 -6.21 7.95
CA PHE A 23 -10.49 -5.26 8.55
C PHE A 23 -10.74 -4.99 10.03
N ILE A 24 -12.01 -4.98 10.45
CA ILE A 24 -12.44 -4.71 11.82
C ILE A 24 -13.36 -5.84 12.25
N ARG A 25 -12.85 -6.76 13.06
CA ARG A 25 -13.67 -7.86 13.62
C ARG A 25 -14.34 -7.46 14.93
N ASN A 26 -13.75 -6.52 15.67
CA ASN A 26 -14.21 -6.08 16.99
C ASN A 26 -13.68 -4.67 17.29
N PHE A 27 -14.43 -3.88 18.08
CA PHE A 27 -13.98 -2.59 18.63
C PHE A 27 -12.66 -2.71 19.40
N HIS A 28 -12.40 -3.89 19.99
CA HIS A 28 -11.12 -4.24 20.61
C HIS A 28 -9.91 -4.02 19.70
N ASP A 29 -10.02 -4.34 18.40
CA ASP A 29 -8.91 -4.20 17.45
C ASP A 29 -8.56 -2.73 17.21
N ILE A 30 -9.57 -1.85 17.21
CA ILE A 30 -9.40 -0.41 17.06
C ILE A 30 -8.69 0.15 18.30
N PHE A 31 -9.19 -0.17 19.50
CA PHE A 31 -8.61 0.31 20.75
C PHE A 31 -7.14 -0.12 20.89
N LEU A 32 -6.86 -1.41 20.59
CA LEU A 32 -5.50 -1.92 20.65
C LEU A 32 -4.59 -1.27 19.60
N SER A 33 -5.08 -1.02 18.39
CA SER A 33 -4.31 -0.33 17.35
C SER A 33 -3.94 1.09 17.76
N ILE A 34 -4.89 1.85 18.32
CA ILE A 34 -4.62 3.18 18.88
C ILE A 34 -3.58 3.10 20.00
N GLY A 35 -3.74 2.15 20.92
CA GLY A 35 -2.78 1.91 22.00
C GLY A 35 -1.37 1.59 21.48
N LEU A 36 -1.26 0.78 20.43
CA LEU A 36 0.02 0.44 19.79
C LEU A 36 0.65 1.63 19.06
N VAL A 37 -0.16 2.49 18.43
CA VAL A 37 0.34 3.75 17.84
C VAL A 37 0.90 4.64 18.95
N LEU A 38 0.14 4.89 20.01
CA LEU A 38 0.58 5.74 21.12
C LEU A 38 1.81 5.16 21.82
N PHE A 39 1.85 3.84 22.03
CA PHE A 39 3.00 3.15 22.58
C PHE A 39 4.22 3.28 21.67
N GLY A 40 4.04 3.06 20.37
CA GLY A 40 5.09 3.24 19.37
C GLY A 40 5.62 4.67 19.31
N LEU A 41 4.76 5.69 19.39
CA LEU A 41 5.20 7.09 19.47
C LEU A 41 5.90 7.39 20.79
N GLY A 42 5.38 6.87 21.91
CA GLY A 42 5.97 7.02 23.25
C GLY A 42 7.37 6.43 23.34
N LEU A 43 7.58 5.24 22.76
CA LEU A 43 8.92 4.64 22.64
C LEU A 43 9.90 5.57 21.89
N GLY A 44 9.43 6.24 20.84
CA GLY A 44 10.27 7.12 20.00
C GLY A 44 10.59 8.43 20.71
N PHE A 45 9.64 8.90 21.53
CA PHE A 45 9.84 10.06 22.38
C PHE A 45 10.82 9.76 23.52
N VAL A 46 10.66 8.63 24.22
CA VAL A 46 11.61 8.17 25.25
C VAL A 46 12.98 7.95 24.66
N ALA A 47 13.06 7.35 23.47
CA ALA A 47 14.31 7.19 22.73
C ALA A 47 14.99 8.55 22.51
N SER A 48 14.25 9.51 21.95
CA SER A 48 14.77 10.86 21.70
C SER A 48 15.21 11.58 22.98
N LEU A 49 14.42 11.52 24.05
CA LEU A 49 14.78 12.15 25.33
C LEU A 49 16.01 11.52 25.98
N SER A 50 16.11 10.19 25.97
CA SER A 50 17.26 9.49 26.54
C SER A 50 18.58 9.90 25.87
N LEU A 51 18.54 10.25 24.59
CA LEU A 51 19.70 10.75 23.85
C LEU A 51 20.05 12.18 24.23
N VAL A 52 19.07 13.06 24.40
CA VAL A 52 19.29 14.44 24.84
C VAL A 52 19.90 14.49 26.24
N GLU A 53 19.50 13.58 27.14
CA GLU A 53 20.01 13.53 28.50
C GLU A 53 21.40 12.87 28.60
N SER A 54 21.70 11.90 27.75
CA SER A 54 22.94 11.12 27.81
C SER A 54 24.11 11.72 27.02
N VAL A 55 23.84 12.65 26.10
CA VAL A 55 24.84 13.18 25.17
C VAL A 55 25.12 14.65 25.45
N SER A 56 26.32 14.95 25.92
CA SER A 56 26.89 16.30 25.86
C SER A 56 27.65 16.46 24.55
N ILE A 57 27.06 17.15 23.56
CA ILE A 57 27.69 17.40 22.27
C ILE A 57 28.72 18.51 22.42
N THR A 58 29.99 18.16 22.51
CA THR A 58 31.09 19.12 22.61
C THR A 58 31.95 19.15 21.35
N ASP A 59 32.17 17.99 20.72
CA ASP A 59 33.02 17.81 19.53
C ASP A 59 32.47 16.74 18.56
N PHE A 60 33.05 16.62 17.36
CA PHE A 60 32.62 15.65 16.35
C PHE A 60 32.73 14.17 16.79
N SER A 61 33.71 13.82 17.63
CA SER A 61 33.80 12.47 18.22
C SER A 61 32.59 12.16 19.11
N SER A 62 32.14 13.12 19.92
CA SER A 62 30.93 12.98 20.75
C SER A 62 29.65 12.84 19.92
N LEU A 63 29.61 13.42 18.71
CA LEU A 63 28.51 13.22 17.75
C LEU A 63 28.44 11.78 17.23
N LYS A 64 29.58 11.14 16.96
CA LYS A 64 29.60 9.74 16.51
C LYS A 64 29.16 8.78 17.61
N GLU A 65 29.59 9.02 18.85
CA GLU A 65 29.13 8.22 20.00
C GLU A 65 27.62 8.37 20.21
N ALA A 66 27.11 9.60 20.14
CA ALA A 66 25.67 9.90 20.19
C ALA A 66 24.88 9.19 19.09
N GLY A 67 25.42 9.19 17.87
CA GLY A 67 24.83 8.51 16.72
C GLY A 67 24.72 6.99 16.93
N TRP A 68 25.76 6.35 17.48
CA TRP A 68 25.69 4.92 17.80
C TRP A 68 24.69 4.59 18.90
N GLN A 69 24.63 5.40 19.96
CA GLN A 69 23.63 5.27 21.00
C GLN A 69 22.23 5.43 20.42
N ALA A 70 22.01 6.44 19.57
CA ALA A 70 20.72 6.67 18.91
C ALA A 70 20.31 5.48 18.05
N SER A 71 21.21 5.00 17.19
CA SER A 71 20.98 3.80 16.38
C SER A 71 20.60 2.59 17.24
N ALA A 72 21.30 2.34 18.34
CA ALA A 72 21.03 1.21 19.23
C ALA A 72 19.65 1.31 19.88
N VAL A 73 19.25 2.51 20.31
CA VAL A 73 17.94 2.75 20.93
C VAL A 73 16.81 2.53 19.92
N PHE A 74 16.91 3.08 18.70
CA PHE A 74 15.90 2.84 17.65
C PHE A 74 15.85 1.37 17.23
N PHE A 75 16.98 0.67 17.19
CA PHE A 75 17.03 -0.76 16.94
C PHE A 75 16.32 -1.55 18.05
N GLY A 76 16.47 -1.15 19.31
CA GLY A 76 15.69 -1.65 20.44
C GLY A 76 14.19 -1.48 20.21
N GLY A 77 13.75 -0.33 19.69
CA GLY A 77 12.37 -0.09 19.27
C GLY A 77 11.89 -1.08 18.20
N ALA A 78 12.72 -1.38 17.20
CA ALA A 78 12.40 -2.38 16.17
C ALA A 78 12.25 -3.79 16.77
N ILE A 79 13.13 -4.18 17.71
CA ILE A 79 13.02 -5.45 18.45
C ILE A 79 11.70 -5.51 19.23
N ILE A 80 11.36 -4.44 19.95
CA ILE A 80 10.09 -4.40 20.71
C ILE A 80 8.90 -4.58 19.75
N MET A 81 8.88 -3.88 18.62
CA MET A 81 7.82 -4.05 17.61
C MET A 81 7.76 -5.48 17.07
N TRP A 82 8.90 -6.13 16.83
CA TRP A 82 8.92 -7.55 16.45
C TRP A 82 8.32 -8.45 17.53
N LEU A 83 8.66 -8.24 18.80
CA LEU A 83 8.11 -9.02 19.92
C LEU A 83 6.60 -8.81 20.07
N LEU A 84 6.13 -7.57 19.89
CA LEU A 84 4.69 -7.28 19.85
C LEU A 84 4.01 -7.99 18.68
N ALA A 85 4.66 -8.11 17.52
CA ALA A 85 4.14 -8.87 16.38
C ALA A 85 4.02 -10.37 16.68
N GLU A 86 4.98 -10.96 17.37
CA GLU A 86 4.89 -12.37 17.81
C GLU A 86 3.64 -12.62 18.67
N PHE A 87 3.31 -11.67 19.54
CA PHE A 87 2.14 -11.76 20.41
C PHE A 87 0.83 -11.41 19.68
N PHE A 88 0.70 -10.20 19.13
CA PHE A 88 -0.56 -9.69 18.58
C PHE A 88 -0.83 -10.16 17.15
N ALA A 89 0.18 -10.20 16.30
CA ALA A 89 -0.01 -10.58 14.90
C ALA A 89 -0.05 -12.10 14.72
N ARG A 90 0.94 -12.81 15.27
CA ARG A 90 1.02 -14.27 15.07
C ARG A 90 0.12 -15.06 16.01
N SER A 91 0.16 -14.76 17.31
CA SER A 91 -0.55 -15.57 18.30
C SER A 91 -2.04 -15.22 18.36
N ARG A 92 -2.38 -13.91 18.33
CA ARG A 92 -3.77 -13.44 18.40
C ARG A 92 -4.44 -13.24 17.03
N ARG A 93 -3.69 -13.26 15.93
CA ARG A 93 -4.20 -13.11 14.55
C ARG A 93 -5.05 -11.84 14.34
N LEU A 94 -4.68 -10.74 15.01
CA LEU A 94 -5.36 -9.46 14.88
C LEU A 94 -4.86 -8.74 13.62
N PHE A 95 -5.77 -8.21 12.82
CA PHE A 95 -5.41 -7.66 11.51
C PHE A 95 -4.90 -6.21 11.60
N LEU A 96 -5.75 -5.30 12.10
CA LEU A 96 -5.42 -3.87 12.20
C LEU A 96 -4.22 -3.59 13.14
N PRO A 97 -4.14 -4.19 14.35
CA PRO A 97 -2.97 -4.06 15.21
C PRO A 97 -1.67 -4.50 14.53
N ALA A 98 -1.73 -5.55 13.70
CA ALA A 98 -0.55 -6.06 13.04
C ALA A 98 -0.04 -5.13 11.92
N ILE A 99 -0.93 -4.39 11.25
CA ILE A 99 -0.52 -3.33 10.31
C ILE A 99 0.26 -2.25 11.04
N VAL A 100 -0.29 -1.76 12.17
CA VAL A 100 0.37 -0.75 13.01
C VAL A 100 1.76 -1.22 13.45
N ILE A 101 1.86 -2.47 13.92
CA ILE A 101 3.14 -3.03 14.37
C ILE A 101 4.14 -3.15 13.22
N LEU A 102 3.74 -3.56 12.02
CA LEU A 102 4.66 -3.62 10.87
C LEU A 102 5.16 -2.23 10.47
N ILE A 103 4.27 -1.23 10.45
CA ILE A 103 4.66 0.16 10.16
C ILE A 103 5.67 0.63 11.21
N GLY A 104 5.36 0.42 12.49
CA GLY A 104 6.27 0.73 13.59
C GLY A 104 7.62 0.02 13.45
N PHE A 105 7.62 -1.30 13.26
CA PHE A 105 8.84 -2.08 13.03
C PHE A 105 9.68 -1.51 11.89
N SER A 106 9.06 -1.26 10.73
CA SER A 106 9.75 -0.75 9.55
C SER A 106 10.32 0.65 9.78
N TRP A 107 9.58 1.51 10.47
CA TRP A 107 9.99 2.87 10.84
C TRP A 107 11.19 2.87 11.80
N TYR A 108 11.12 2.08 12.87
CA TYR A 108 12.20 1.95 13.84
C TYR A 108 13.47 1.36 13.21
N LEU A 109 13.31 0.34 12.38
CA LEU A 109 14.43 -0.26 11.66
C LEU A 109 15.05 0.73 10.67
N PHE A 110 14.21 1.48 9.94
CA PHE A 110 14.66 2.53 9.02
C PHE A 110 15.48 3.61 9.75
N LEU A 111 14.99 4.12 10.88
CA LEU A 111 15.71 5.12 11.68
C LEU A 111 17.02 4.57 12.22
N ALA A 112 17.01 3.37 12.81
CA ALA A 112 18.21 2.74 13.34
C ALA A 112 19.30 2.61 12.27
N VAL A 113 18.95 2.07 11.10
CA VAL A 113 19.91 1.84 10.02
C VAL A 113 20.36 3.16 9.36
N SER A 114 19.47 4.14 9.23
CA SER A 114 19.82 5.46 8.67
C SER A 114 20.80 6.20 9.59
N ILE A 115 20.52 6.21 10.89
CA ILE A 115 21.41 6.83 11.88
C ILE A 115 22.75 6.10 11.91
N ALA A 116 22.75 4.76 11.89
CA ALA A 116 23.97 3.96 11.80
C ALA A 116 24.80 4.33 10.55
N TYR A 117 24.14 4.47 9.40
CA TYR A 117 24.82 4.85 8.16
C TYR A 117 25.47 6.23 8.28
N VAL A 118 24.71 7.25 8.70
CA VAL A 118 25.23 8.61 8.86
C VAL A 118 26.35 8.65 9.91
N THR A 119 26.24 7.87 10.99
CA THR A 119 27.29 7.78 12.02
C THR A 119 28.58 7.18 11.47
N MET A 120 28.46 6.17 10.61
CA MET A 120 29.58 5.43 10.06
C MET A 120 30.28 6.17 8.90
N PHE A 121 29.50 6.78 8.01
CA PHE A 121 29.98 7.33 6.74
C PHE A 121 29.79 8.84 6.59
N GLY A 122 29.00 9.48 7.45
CA GLY A 122 28.79 10.92 7.40
C GLY A 122 30.05 11.69 7.80
N GLU A 123 30.34 12.74 7.04
CA GLU A 123 31.43 13.67 7.32
C GLU A 123 30.88 14.95 7.96
N GLN A 124 31.80 15.81 8.43
CA GLN A 124 31.45 16.98 9.25
C GLN A 124 30.81 18.11 8.43
N ASP A 125 31.16 18.23 7.15
CA ASP A 125 30.84 19.40 6.34
C ASP A 125 29.79 19.06 5.27
N PHE A 126 28.53 19.39 5.56
CA PHE A 126 27.43 19.45 4.59
C PHE A 126 27.31 20.88 4.05
N ASP A 127 28.36 21.37 3.40
CA ASP A 127 28.46 22.76 2.95
C ASP A 127 27.48 23.12 1.83
N SER A 128 26.96 22.12 1.11
CA SER A 128 25.95 22.31 0.06
C SER A 128 25.04 21.09 -0.08
N PHE A 129 23.93 21.27 -0.80
CA PHE A 129 23.05 20.15 -1.17
C PHE A 129 23.76 19.11 -2.04
N GLU A 130 24.69 19.55 -2.89
CA GLU A 130 25.47 18.69 -3.77
C GLU A 130 26.45 17.82 -2.98
N SER A 131 27.16 18.40 -2.00
CA SER A 131 28.02 17.62 -1.11
C SER A 131 27.22 16.63 -0.24
N ALA A 132 26.00 17.00 0.16
CA ALA A 132 25.10 16.09 0.86
C ALA A 132 24.67 14.89 0.00
N ILE A 133 24.33 15.13 -1.28
CA ILE A 133 24.03 14.06 -2.22
C ILE A 133 25.25 13.16 -2.39
N GLU A 134 26.44 13.72 -2.63
CA GLU A 134 27.67 12.96 -2.82
C GLU A 134 27.96 12.04 -1.63
N GLN A 135 27.96 12.60 -0.41
CA GLN A 135 28.24 11.85 0.82
C GLN A 135 27.18 10.79 1.14
N LEU A 136 25.90 11.05 0.83
CA LEU A 136 24.79 10.15 1.16
C LEU A 136 24.28 9.34 -0.03
N THR A 137 25.00 9.33 -1.16
CA THR A 137 24.57 8.67 -2.41
C THR A 137 24.19 7.20 -2.19
N TYR A 138 24.95 6.47 -1.39
CA TYR A 138 24.69 5.04 -1.13
C TYR A 138 23.73 4.78 0.05
N MET A 139 23.32 5.81 0.80
CA MET A 139 22.44 5.65 1.95
C MET A 139 21.10 5.01 1.57
N PRO A 140 20.36 5.48 0.54
CA PRO A 140 19.08 4.87 0.20
C PRO A 140 19.21 3.40 -0.20
N LEU A 141 20.33 3.01 -0.82
CA LEU A 141 20.58 1.64 -1.24
C LEU A 141 20.81 0.73 -0.04
N ILE A 142 21.71 1.12 0.88
CA ILE A 142 22.05 0.31 2.04
C ILE A 142 20.87 0.23 3.02
N VAL A 143 20.29 1.39 3.36
CA VAL A 143 19.11 1.45 4.24
C VAL A 143 17.95 0.69 3.62
N GLY A 144 17.65 0.95 2.35
CA GLY A 144 16.57 0.27 1.61
C GLY A 144 16.73 -1.25 1.60
N SER A 145 17.95 -1.74 1.34
CA SER A 145 18.24 -3.17 1.31
C SER A 145 18.04 -3.84 2.68
N ILE A 146 18.53 -3.22 3.76
CA ILE A 146 18.44 -3.78 5.11
C ILE A 146 16.98 -3.75 5.60
N VAL A 147 16.26 -2.64 5.41
CA VAL A 147 14.85 -2.52 5.81
C VAL A 147 14.00 -3.51 5.02
N THR A 148 14.22 -3.61 3.70
CA THR A 148 13.52 -4.58 2.85
C THR A 148 13.75 -6.01 3.32
N THR A 149 14.99 -6.35 3.66
CA THR A 149 15.34 -7.66 4.23
C THR A 149 14.58 -7.89 5.54
N GLY A 150 14.57 -6.91 6.44
CA GLY A 150 13.80 -6.97 7.69
C GLY A 150 12.30 -7.21 7.47
N VAL A 151 11.69 -6.53 6.51
CA VAL A 151 10.28 -6.70 6.13
C VAL A 151 10.03 -8.10 5.55
N PHE A 152 10.93 -8.65 4.72
CA PHE A 152 10.78 -10.02 4.22
C PHE A 152 10.95 -11.08 5.32
N LEU A 153 11.88 -10.88 6.25
CA LEU A 153 11.99 -11.74 7.42
C LEU A 153 10.71 -11.70 8.25
N TYR A 154 10.15 -10.50 8.45
CA TYR A 154 8.86 -10.31 9.10
C TYR A 154 7.74 -11.04 8.34
N TYR A 155 7.69 -10.94 7.02
CA TYR A 155 6.73 -11.64 6.17
C TYR A 155 6.84 -13.16 6.32
N VAL A 156 8.04 -13.73 6.19
CA VAL A 156 8.26 -15.18 6.31
C VAL A 156 7.85 -15.66 7.69
N ARG A 157 8.10 -14.85 8.73
CA ARG A 157 7.84 -15.23 10.12
C ARG A 157 6.37 -15.07 10.51
N MET A 158 5.70 -14.00 10.10
CA MET A 158 4.32 -13.69 10.51
C MET A 158 3.28 -14.14 9.48
N LYS A 159 3.68 -14.36 8.22
CA LYS A 159 2.84 -14.78 7.09
C LYS A 159 1.66 -13.84 6.83
N LEU A 160 1.87 -12.55 7.05
CA LEU A 160 0.85 -11.52 6.89
C LEU A 160 0.87 -10.95 5.47
N PRO A 161 -0.28 -10.87 4.78
CA PRO A 161 -0.30 -10.50 3.37
C PRO A 161 0.11 -9.05 3.10
N PHE A 162 -0.19 -8.12 4.01
CA PHE A 162 0.25 -6.72 3.87
C PHE A 162 1.78 -6.56 3.99
N ALA A 163 2.47 -7.46 4.71
CA ALA A 163 3.93 -7.48 4.75
C ALA A 163 4.54 -7.90 3.40
N MET A 164 3.85 -8.73 2.60
CA MET A 164 4.27 -9.02 1.23
C MET A 164 4.15 -7.78 0.33
N GLY A 165 3.05 -7.02 0.47
CA GLY A 165 2.89 -5.76 -0.25
C GLY A 165 3.99 -4.75 0.08
N LEU A 166 4.25 -4.54 1.38
CA LEU A 166 5.32 -3.66 1.83
C LEU A 166 6.71 -4.18 1.42
N GLY A 167 6.93 -5.50 1.42
CA GLY A 167 8.15 -6.12 0.91
C GLY A 167 8.34 -5.87 -0.59
N GLY A 168 7.27 -5.93 -1.37
CA GLY A 168 7.28 -5.52 -2.79
C GLY A 168 7.68 -4.05 -2.96
N VAL A 169 7.12 -3.15 -2.15
CA VAL A 169 7.55 -1.73 -2.10
C VAL A 169 9.04 -1.63 -1.75
N GLY A 170 9.53 -2.41 -0.78
CA GLY A 170 10.94 -2.47 -0.43
C GLY A 170 11.84 -2.89 -1.60
N ILE A 171 11.43 -3.87 -2.41
CA ILE A 171 12.17 -4.29 -3.61
C ILE A 171 12.30 -3.12 -4.59
N VAL A 172 11.18 -2.43 -4.90
CA VAL A 172 11.23 -1.32 -5.87
C VAL A 172 11.99 -0.12 -5.33
N VAL A 173 11.92 0.17 -4.03
CA VAL A 173 12.75 1.19 -3.36
C VAL A 173 14.23 0.83 -3.47
N THR A 174 14.59 -0.42 -3.21
CA THR A 174 15.99 -0.89 -3.30
C THR A 174 16.51 -0.83 -4.74
N ALA A 175 15.70 -1.23 -5.72
CA ALA A 175 16.04 -1.13 -7.13
C ALA A 175 16.20 0.33 -7.58
N THR A 176 15.28 1.20 -7.16
CA THR A 176 15.34 2.65 -7.42
C THR A 176 16.59 3.27 -6.82
N ALA A 177 16.91 2.91 -5.58
CA ALA A 177 18.12 3.36 -4.89
C ALA A 177 19.40 2.85 -5.56
N THR A 178 19.37 1.65 -6.16
CA THR A 178 20.50 1.12 -6.96
C THR A 178 20.74 1.98 -8.20
N ILE A 179 19.66 2.33 -8.93
CA ILE A 179 19.74 3.20 -10.11
C ILE A 179 20.25 4.59 -9.71
N PHE A 180 19.72 5.17 -8.62
CA PHE A 180 20.18 6.44 -8.06
C PHE A 180 21.68 6.40 -7.73
N ALA A 181 22.15 5.37 -7.02
CA ALA A 181 23.55 5.26 -6.63
C ALA A 181 24.53 5.16 -7.82
N GLN A 182 24.07 4.68 -8.99
CA GLN A 182 24.87 4.58 -10.21
C GLN A 182 24.94 5.88 -11.01
N ASN A 183 23.90 6.72 -10.92
CA ASN A 183 23.82 7.99 -11.63
C ASN A 183 22.98 9.01 -10.85
N PRO A 184 23.51 9.60 -9.76
CA PRO A 184 22.75 10.51 -8.90
C PRO A 184 22.28 11.76 -9.65
N GLU A 185 23.15 12.34 -10.48
CA GLU A 185 22.88 13.56 -11.25
C GLU A 185 21.76 13.36 -12.27
N GLY A 186 21.76 12.23 -12.98
CA GLY A 186 20.76 11.91 -14.00
C GLY A 186 19.46 11.32 -13.45
N PHE A 187 19.43 10.88 -12.18
CA PHE A 187 18.30 10.16 -11.61
C PHE A 187 17.00 10.96 -11.64
N LEU A 188 17.05 12.26 -11.31
CA LEU A 188 15.86 13.11 -11.31
C LEU A 188 15.16 13.15 -12.67
N GLY A 189 15.92 13.12 -13.77
CA GLY A 189 15.39 13.09 -15.13
C GLY A 189 14.65 11.80 -15.50
N ILE A 190 14.90 10.70 -14.77
CA ILE A 190 14.28 9.39 -15.01
C ILE A 190 13.40 8.92 -13.85
N ALA A 191 13.34 9.65 -12.73
CA ALA A 191 12.69 9.23 -11.50
C ALA A 191 11.20 8.86 -11.71
N THR A 192 10.46 9.68 -12.46
CA THR A 192 9.07 9.40 -12.80
C THR A 192 8.92 8.12 -13.64
N THR A 193 9.84 7.89 -14.58
CA THR A 193 9.85 6.65 -15.39
C THR A 193 10.16 5.42 -14.53
N VAL A 194 11.14 5.52 -13.63
CA VAL A 194 11.47 4.45 -12.67
C VAL A 194 10.28 4.16 -11.75
N GLN A 195 9.59 5.19 -11.27
CA GLN A 195 8.39 5.05 -10.45
C GLN A 195 7.24 4.37 -11.22
N PHE A 196 7.02 4.73 -12.49
CA PHE A 196 6.01 4.12 -13.35
C PHE A 196 6.26 2.62 -13.51
N PHE A 197 7.49 2.24 -13.86
CA PHE A 197 7.85 0.84 -14.04
C PHE A 197 7.90 0.06 -12.72
N SER A 198 8.19 0.72 -11.59
CA SER A 198 8.04 0.15 -10.25
C SER A 198 6.59 -0.20 -9.95
N GLY A 199 5.66 0.72 -10.25
CA GLY A 199 4.23 0.47 -10.15
C GLY A 199 3.77 -0.68 -11.05
N LEU A 200 4.21 -0.69 -12.31
CA LEU A 200 3.90 -1.77 -13.26
C LEU A 200 4.47 -3.13 -12.80
N PHE A 201 5.68 -3.15 -12.24
CA PHE A 201 6.27 -4.35 -11.67
C PHE A 201 5.42 -4.92 -10.53
N LEU A 202 5.00 -4.07 -9.57
CA LEU A 202 4.12 -4.50 -8.47
C LEU A 202 2.77 -4.98 -8.99
N PHE A 203 2.20 -4.30 -9.99
CA PHE A 203 0.97 -4.72 -10.64
C PHE A 203 1.10 -6.10 -11.27
N CYS A 204 2.12 -6.31 -12.11
CA CYS A 204 2.38 -7.60 -12.75
C CYS A 204 2.66 -8.71 -11.73
N LEU A 205 3.37 -8.40 -10.64
CA LEU A 205 3.57 -9.34 -9.54
C LEU A 205 2.24 -9.69 -8.88
N GLY A 206 1.38 -8.70 -8.61
CA GLY A 206 0.02 -8.91 -8.12
C GLY A 206 -0.78 -9.85 -9.01
N VAL A 207 -0.80 -9.61 -10.32
CA VAL A 207 -1.44 -10.49 -11.32
C VAL A 207 -0.86 -11.91 -11.28
N ALA A 208 0.46 -12.05 -11.15
CA ALA A 208 1.10 -13.35 -11.06
C ALA A 208 0.71 -14.13 -9.79
N PHE A 209 0.47 -13.43 -8.67
CA PHE A 209 -0.06 -14.05 -7.45
C PHE A 209 -1.54 -14.43 -7.59
N ASP A 210 -2.36 -13.58 -8.18
CA ASP A 210 -3.77 -13.87 -8.48
C ASP A 210 -3.93 -15.08 -9.40
N ALA A 211 -3.12 -15.18 -10.45
CA ALA A 211 -3.18 -16.29 -11.39
C ALA A 211 -2.79 -17.65 -10.77
N ARG A 212 -2.10 -17.65 -9.62
CA ARG A 212 -1.77 -18.87 -8.85
C ARG A 212 -2.92 -19.31 -7.94
N ASP A 213 -3.87 -18.43 -7.66
CA ASP A 213 -5.04 -18.72 -6.84
C ASP A 213 -6.33 -18.14 -7.45
N PRO A 214 -6.78 -18.68 -8.61
CA PRO A 214 -7.98 -18.17 -9.28
C PRO A 214 -9.25 -18.28 -8.43
N SER A 215 -9.31 -19.28 -7.55
CA SER A 215 -10.41 -19.50 -6.61
C SER A 215 -10.40 -18.54 -5.40
N ARG A 216 -9.29 -17.82 -5.18
CA ARG A 216 -9.09 -16.85 -4.09
C ARG A 216 -9.27 -17.43 -2.69
N THR A 217 -8.81 -18.65 -2.50
CA THR A 217 -8.99 -19.39 -1.23
C THR A 217 -7.73 -19.41 -0.37
N THR A 218 -6.61 -18.92 -0.90
CA THR A 218 -5.31 -18.96 -0.25
C THR A 218 -4.74 -17.56 0.01
N ARG A 219 -3.68 -17.52 0.81
CA ARG A 219 -2.90 -16.28 1.06
C ARG A 219 -2.31 -15.62 -0.19
N PHE A 220 -2.21 -16.33 -1.32
CA PHE A 220 -1.70 -15.73 -2.56
C PHE A 220 -2.63 -14.64 -3.06
N SER A 221 -3.95 -14.84 -2.92
CA SER A 221 -4.97 -13.84 -3.17
C SER A 221 -4.78 -12.59 -2.28
N ASP A 222 -4.58 -12.78 -0.99
CA ASP A 222 -4.39 -11.65 -0.08
C ASP A 222 -3.08 -10.88 -0.37
N ASN A 223 -1.99 -11.59 -0.66
CA ASN A 223 -0.73 -10.97 -1.07
C ASN A 223 -0.92 -10.12 -2.35
N ALA A 224 -1.64 -10.65 -3.34
CA ALA A 224 -1.92 -9.95 -4.59
C ALA A 224 -2.72 -8.67 -4.36
N PHE A 225 -3.72 -8.71 -3.46
CA PHE A 225 -4.48 -7.51 -3.09
C PHE A 225 -3.54 -6.38 -2.64
N TRP A 226 -2.60 -6.65 -1.74
CA TRP A 226 -1.68 -5.63 -1.25
C TRP A 226 -0.67 -5.15 -2.29
N LEU A 227 -0.22 -6.04 -3.18
CA LEU A 227 0.63 -5.64 -4.32
C LEU A 227 -0.10 -4.70 -5.26
N HIS A 228 -1.36 -4.98 -5.62
CA HIS A 228 -2.19 -4.08 -6.42
C HIS A 228 -2.47 -2.75 -5.69
N PHE A 229 -2.74 -2.82 -4.38
CA PHE A 229 -2.98 -1.64 -3.55
C PHE A 229 -1.81 -0.66 -3.57
N PHE A 230 -0.56 -1.15 -3.50
CA PHE A 230 0.63 -0.30 -3.60
C PHE A 230 1.00 0.05 -5.05
N ALA A 231 0.67 -0.80 -6.02
CA ALA A 231 0.93 -0.51 -7.44
C ALA A 231 0.10 0.67 -7.96
N ALA A 232 -1.19 0.73 -7.61
CA ALA A 232 -2.12 1.74 -8.10
C ALA A 232 -1.65 3.19 -7.87
N PRO A 233 -1.27 3.62 -6.65
CA PRO A 233 -0.81 4.99 -6.42
C PRO A 233 0.51 5.30 -7.14
N LEU A 234 1.43 4.33 -7.27
CA LEU A 234 2.68 4.52 -8.01
C LEU A 234 2.42 4.77 -9.50
N ILE A 235 1.55 3.94 -10.12
CA ILE A 235 1.16 4.12 -11.52
C ILE A 235 0.43 5.45 -11.68
N PHE A 236 -0.55 5.75 -10.82
CA PHE A 236 -1.34 6.97 -10.88
C PHE A 236 -0.46 8.22 -10.79
N ALA A 237 0.37 8.33 -9.74
CA ALA A 237 1.24 9.49 -9.55
C ALA A 237 2.23 9.67 -10.72
N SER A 238 2.75 8.58 -11.27
CA SER A 238 3.68 8.64 -12.39
C SER A 238 3.00 9.09 -13.68
N VAL A 239 1.81 8.55 -13.99
CA VAL A 239 1.04 8.99 -15.17
C VAL A 239 0.70 10.47 -15.06
N MET A 240 0.24 10.92 -13.89
CA MET A 240 -0.07 12.34 -13.66
C MET A 240 1.15 13.24 -13.78
N SER A 241 2.31 12.80 -13.30
CA SER A 241 3.57 13.55 -13.42
C SER A 241 4.07 13.64 -14.87
N MET A 242 3.99 12.55 -15.64
CA MET A 242 4.45 12.53 -17.05
C MET A 242 3.63 13.45 -17.95
N THR A 243 2.36 13.61 -17.63
CA THR A 243 1.41 14.37 -18.45
C THR A 243 1.30 15.82 -18.04
N SER A 244 1.63 16.15 -16.80
CA SER A 244 1.74 17.52 -16.31
C SER A 244 3.09 18.17 -16.58
N GLY A 245 4.05 17.44 -17.15
CA GLY A 245 5.43 17.92 -17.33
C GLY A 245 6.22 17.96 -16.02
N GLY A 246 5.82 17.19 -15.00
CA GLY A 246 6.53 17.07 -13.74
C GLY A 246 6.35 18.24 -12.77
N SER A 247 5.54 19.24 -13.10
CA SER A 247 5.27 20.35 -12.17
C SER A 247 4.36 19.90 -11.04
N LEU A 248 4.75 20.22 -9.80
CA LEU A 248 3.90 20.13 -8.62
C LEU A 248 2.70 21.10 -8.74
N ASP A 249 2.88 22.21 -9.45
CA ASP A 249 1.84 23.21 -9.70
C ASP A 249 0.67 22.67 -10.53
N ALA A 250 0.87 21.66 -11.39
CA ALA A 250 -0.23 21.07 -12.14
C ALA A 250 -1.21 20.24 -11.28
N TRP A 251 -0.79 19.80 -10.08
CA TRP A 251 -1.72 19.24 -9.11
C TRP A 251 -2.57 20.33 -8.46
N SER A 252 -2.05 21.54 -8.29
CA SER A 252 -2.79 22.68 -7.72
C SER A 252 -3.59 23.47 -8.74
N ASP A 253 -3.16 23.51 -10.00
CA ASP A 253 -3.86 24.24 -11.08
C ASP A 253 -5.17 23.56 -11.44
N GLY A 254 -5.35 22.28 -11.08
CA GLY A 254 -6.67 21.66 -10.94
C GLY A 254 -7.59 21.84 -12.14
N GLY A 255 -7.04 22.05 -13.33
CA GLY A 255 -7.81 22.43 -14.50
C GLY A 255 -8.54 21.24 -15.11
N ALA A 256 -9.49 21.52 -15.99
CA ALA A 256 -10.28 20.50 -16.69
C ALA A 256 -9.42 19.38 -17.33
N GLY A 257 -8.23 19.71 -17.85
CA GLY A 257 -7.31 18.75 -18.44
C GLY A 257 -6.79 17.70 -17.45
N ALA A 258 -6.31 18.13 -16.28
CA ALA A 258 -5.80 17.24 -15.23
C ALA A 258 -6.92 16.37 -14.64
N ALA A 259 -8.13 16.93 -14.51
CA ALA A 259 -9.29 16.21 -14.05
C ALA A 259 -9.77 15.15 -15.08
N ALA A 260 -9.85 15.51 -16.37
CA ALA A 260 -10.17 14.56 -17.43
C ALA A 260 -9.19 13.39 -17.48
N MET A 261 -7.90 13.67 -17.28
CA MET A 261 -6.87 12.66 -17.23
C MET A 261 -6.95 11.77 -16.00
N THR A 262 -7.20 12.35 -14.83
CA THR A 262 -7.46 11.61 -13.59
C THR A 262 -8.61 10.62 -13.79
N LEU A 263 -9.71 11.06 -14.40
CA LEU A 263 -10.82 10.16 -14.75
C LEU A 263 -10.39 9.09 -15.75
N GLY A 264 -9.60 9.43 -16.77
CA GLY A 264 -9.05 8.46 -17.71
C GLY A 264 -8.28 7.33 -17.02
N VAL A 265 -7.38 7.67 -16.10
CA VAL A 265 -6.62 6.68 -15.32
C VAL A 265 -7.53 5.85 -14.43
N VAL A 266 -8.51 6.47 -13.75
CA VAL A 266 -9.45 5.74 -12.89
C VAL A 266 -10.35 4.80 -13.70
N ILE A 267 -10.78 5.19 -14.90
CA ILE A 267 -11.53 4.32 -15.81
C ILE A 267 -10.68 3.11 -16.23
N VAL A 268 -9.41 3.33 -16.58
CA VAL A 268 -8.48 2.23 -16.89
C VAL A 268 -8.34 1.30 -15.69
N PHE A 269 -8.15 1.84 -14.48
CA PHE A 269 -8.11 1.03 -13.26
C PHE A 269 -9.42 0.27 -13.03
N ALA A 270 -10.58 0.88 -13.28
CA ALA A 270 -11.88 0.24 -13.14
C ALA A 270 -12.05 -0.94 -14.10
N ILE A 271 -11.68 -0.76 -15.37
CA ILE A 271 -11.71 -1.82 -16.38
C ILE A 271 -10.78 -2.96 -15.97
N ILE A 272 -9.53 -2.65 -15.63
CA ILE A 272 -8.55 -3.67 -15.19
C ILE A 272 -9.08 -4.40 -13.95
N SER A 273 -9.58 -3.66 -12.96
CA SER A 273 -10.21 -4.20 -11.74
C SER A 273 -11.34 -5.17 -12.03
N LEU A 274 -12.22 -4.87 -12.99
CA LEU A 274 -13.32 -5.75 -13.40
C LEU A 274 -12.79 -7.02 -14.08
N LEU A 275 -11.82 -6.88 -15.00
CA LEU A 275 -11.20 -7.99 -15.72
C LEU A 275 -10.54 -8.98 -14.76
N ILE A 276 -9.66 -8.50 -13.88
CA ILE A 276 -8.96 -9.35 -12.91
C ILE A 276 -9.80 -9.66 -11.67
N ASN A 277 -11.05 -9.16 -11.59
CA ASN A 277 -11.93 -9.26 -10.42
C ASN A 277 -11.29 -8.75 -9.11
N ARG A 278 -10.56 -7.63 -9.11
CA ARG A 278 -9.91 -7.05 -7.92
C ARG A 278 -10.42 -5.67 -7.59
N ARG A 279 -10.85 -5.44 -6.35
CA ARG A 279 -11.34 -4.13 -5.91
C ARG A 279 -10.22 -3.17 -5.46
N ALA A 280 -9.02 -3.69 -5.18
CA ALA A 280 -7.89 -2.90 -4.67
C ALA A 280 -7.56 -1.65 -5.52
N LEU A 281 -7.52 -1.78 -6.85
CA LEU A 281 -7.17 -0.66 -7.74
C LEU A 281 -8.25 0.43 -7.73
N LEU A 282 -9.51 0.03 -7.67
CA LEU A 282 -10.65 0.94 -7.57
C LEU A 282 -10.65 1.73 -6.27
N VAL A 283 -10.36 1.07 -5.14
CA VAL A 283 -10.28 1.73 -3.83
C VAL A 283 -9.22 2.84 -3.84
N SER A 284 -8.08 2.62 -4.51
CA SER A 284 -7.00 3.62 -4.61
C SER A 284 -7.37 4.83 -5.48
N GLY A 285 -8.23 4.68 -6.50
CA GLY A 285 -8.55 5.74 -7.45
C GLY A 285 -9.83 6.54 -7.13
N LEU A 286 -10.67 6.04 -6.23
CA LEU A 286 -12.03 6.57 -6.03
C LEU A 286 -12.05 8.00 -5.48
N LEU A 287 -11.18 8.33 -4.53
CA LEU A 287 -11.08 9.69 -3.99
C LEU A 287 -10.58 10.69 -5.04
N SER A 288 -9.60 10.30 -5.85
CA SER A 288 -9.10 11.14 -6.95
C SER A 288 -10.16 11.35 -8.03
N ALA A 289 -10.95 10.32 -8.34
CA ALA A 289 -12.10 10.47 -9.24
C ALA A 289 -13.15 11.43 -8.68
N ALA A 290 -13.41 11.40 -7.36
CA ALA A 290 -14.33 12.33 -6.72
C ALA A 290 -13.93 13.78 -6.93
N VAL A 291 -12.65 14.09 -6.68
CA VAL A 291 -12.10 15.44 -6.92
C VAL A 291 -12.15 15.80 -8.41
N ALA A 292 -11.79 14.87 -9.30
CA ALA A 292 -11.79 15.13 -10.74
C ALA A 292 -13.19 15.41 -11.31
N VAL A 293 -14.22 14.66 -10.88
CA VAL A 293 -15.61 14.94 -11.27
C VAL A 293 -16.02 16.32 -10.79
N ALA A 294 -15.71 16.68 -9.54
CA ALA A 294 -16.07 17.98 -8.98
C ALA A 294 -15.46 19.15 -9.78
N VAL A 295 -14.18 19.03 -10.16
CA VAL A 295 -13.49 20.01 -10.99
C VAL A 295 -14.16 20.16 -12.36
N LEU A 296 -14.40 19.06 -13.07
CA LEU A 296 -14.99 19.11 -14.43
C LEU A 296 -16.38 19.73 -14.44
N ILE A 297 -17.18 19.49 -13.40
CA ILE A 297 -18.51 20.10 -13.29
C ILE A 297 -18.38 21.57 -12.93
N GLY A 298 -17.42 21.95 -12.08
CA GLY A 298 -17.12 23.36 -11.79
C GLY A 298 -16.79 24.18 -13.03
N GLU A 299 -16.08 23.58 -13.98
CA GLU A 299 -15.71 24.18 -15.28
C GLU A 299 -16.86 24.30 -16.28
N SER A 300 -18.01 23.66 -16.02
CA SER A 300 -19.16 23.66 -16.95
C SER A 300 -20.01 24.94 -16.91
N GLY A 301 -19.69 25.90 -16.04
CA GLY A 301 -20.44 27.16 -15.87
C GLY A 301 -21.75 27.02 -15.07
N LEU A 302 -21.99 25.87 -14.44
CA LEU A 302 -23.13 25.65 -13.54
C LEU A 302 -22.98 26.43 -12.23
N SER A 303 -24.10 26.89 -11.67
CA SER A 303 -24.09 27.58 -10.37
C SER A 303 -23.77 26.62 -9.23
N GLY A 304 -23.20 27.12 -8.13
CA GLY A 304 -22.58 26.28 -7.08
C GLY A 304 -23.47 25.17 -6.49
N ALA A 305 -24.77 25.41 -6.36
CA ALA A 305 -25.71 24.38 -5.89
C ALA A 305 -25.88 23.23 -6.91
N TRP A 306 -25.92 23.53 -8.20
CA TRP A 306 -25.98 22.51 -9.27
C TRP A 306 -24.67 21.74 -9.39
N THR A 307 -23.53 22.41 -9.26
CA THR A 307 -22.22 21.75 -9.25
C THR A 307 -22.12 20.73 -8.12
N GLY A 308 -22.50 21.11 -6.90
CA GLY A 308 -22.54 20.19 -5.76
C GLY A 308 -23.50 19.03 -5.96
N ALA A 309 -24.73 19.30 -6.41
CA ALA A 309 -25.75 18.28 -6.64
C ALA A 309 -25.33 17.25 -7.70
N LEU A 310 -24.79 17.69 -8.85
CA LEU A 310 -24.33 16.80 -9.91
C LEU A 310 -23.07 16.03 -9.52
N THR A 311 -22.16 16.64 -8.76
CA THR A 311 -20.97 15.95 -8.23
C THR A 311 -21.41 14.80 -7.34
N LEU A 312 -22.32 15.05 -6.38
CA LEU A 312 -22.85 14.01 -5.50
C LEU A 312 -23.65 12.95 -6.25
N LEU A 313 -24.46 13.35 -7.24
CA LEU A 313 -25.25 12.43 -8.05
C LEU A 313 -24.37 11.51 -8.90
N LEU A 314 -23.37 12.06 -9.58
CA LEU A 314 -22.46 11.29 -10.44
C LEU A 314 -21.57 10.37 -9.60
N LEU A 315 -21.03 10.85 -8.49
CA LEU A 315 -20.20 10.03 -7.61
C LEU A 315 -21.00 8.97 -6.87
N GLY A 316 -22.12 9.35 -6.26
CA GLY A 316 -23.02 8.42 -5.58
C GLY A 316 -23.60 7.40 -6.56
N GLY A 317 -24.02 7.84 -7.75
CA GLY A 317 -24.50 6.97 -8.82
C GLY A 317 -23.43 5.99 -9.30
N ALA A 318 -22.20 6.46 -9.56
CA ALA A 318 -21.09 5.60 -9.93
C ALA A 318 -20.76 4.58 -8.82
N MET A 319 -20.77 4.99 -7.55
CA MET A 319 -20.54 4.09 -6.41
C MET A 319 -21.65 3.03 -6.29
N VAL A 320 -22.92 3.40 -6.44
CA VAL A 320 -24.05 2.46 -6.39
C VAL A 320 -24.00 1.48 -7.57
N LEU A 321 -23.71 1.96 -8.78
CA LEU A 321 -23.58 1.13 -9.97
C LEU A 321 -22.39 0.19 -9.89
N LEU A 322 -21.24 0.64 -9.40
CA LEU A 322 -20.07 -0.22 -9.19
C LEU A 322 -20.31 -1.24 -8.07
N GLY A 323 -21.05 -0.87 -7.02
CA GLY A 323 -21.37 -1.76 -5.90
C GLY A 323 -22.38 -2.85 -6.27
N GLY A 324 -23.52 -2.47 -6.86
CA GLY A 324 -24.61 -3.40 -7.20
C GLY A 324 -24.51 -4.02 -8.60
N GLY A 325 -23.93 -3.29 -9.56
CA GLY A 325 -23.80 -3.72 -10.96
C GLY A 325 -22.51 -4.45 -11.29
N TRP A 326 -21.63 -4.70 -10.31
CA TRP A 326 -20.31 -5.31 -10.49
C TRP A 326 -20.35 -6.54 -11.40
N HIS A 327 -21.13 -7.54 -11.02
CA HIS A 327 -21.24 -8.82 -11.72
C HIS A 327 -21.82 -8.65 -13.14
N VAL A 328 -22.76 -7.73 -13.32
CA VAL A 328 -23.38 -7.47 -14.64
C VAL A 328 -22.35 -6.87 -15.60
N VAL A 329 -21.66 -5.80 -15.17
CA VAL A 329 -20.66 -5.12 -16.01
C VAL A 329 -19.49 -6.06 -16.30
N ARG A 330 -19.05 -6.81 -15.29
CA ARG A 330 -17.97 -7.77 -15.43
C ARG A 330 -18.30 -8.85 -16.45
N ARG A 331 -19.48 -9.47 -16.38
CA ARG A 331 -19.91 -10.51 -17.32
C ARG A 331 -19.81 -10.07 -18.78
N VAL A 332 -20.20 -8.82 -19.06
CA VAL A 332 -20.09 -8.23 -20.40
C VAL A 332 -18.62 -8.06 -20.80
N LEU A 333 -17.79 -7.52 -19.90
CA LEU A 333 -16.38 -7.27 -20.16
C LEU A 333 -15.54 -8.55 -20.35
N ILE A 334 -15.86 -9.63 -19.64
CA ILE A 334 -15.11 -10.90 -19.72
C ILE A 334 -15.61 -11.83 -20.83
N ALA A 335 -16.77 -11.56 -21.44
CA ALA A 335 -17.35 -12.38 -22.51
C ALA A 335 -16.40 -12.72 -23.69
N PRO A 336 -15.52 -11.81 -24.17
CA PRO A 336 -14.60 -12.15 -25.26
C PRO A 336 -13.38 -12.97 -24.83
N PHE A 337 -13.17 -13.19 -23.53
CA PHE A 337 -12.00 -13.91 -23.03
C PHE A 337 -12.24 -15.42 -22.94
N PRO A 338 -11.19 -16.24 -23.16
CA PRO A 338 -11.31 -17.70 -23.05
C PRO A 338 -11.62 -18.12 -21.61
N LYS A 339 -12.49 -19.12 -21.46
CA LYS A 339 -12.93 -19.65 -20.15
C LYS A 339 -11.98 -20.70 -19.57
N SER A 340 -10.93 -21.08 -20.29
CA SER A 340 -9.93 -22.07 -19.88
C SER A 340 -8.52 -21.64 -20.31
N GLY A 341 -7.51 -22.29 -19.72
CA GLY A 341 -6.09 -22.02 -20.02
C GLY A 341 -5.48 -20.88 -19.19
N PRO A 342 -4.28 -20.39 -19.57
CA PRO A 342 -3.53 -19.41 -18.79
C PRO A 342 -4.24 -18.05 -18.65
N ILE A 343 -4.93 -17.59 -19.69
CA ILE A 343 -5.67 -16.32 -19.67
C ILE A 343 -6.84 -16.40 -18.68
N ALA A 344 -7.53 -17.54 -18.60
CA ALA A 344 -8.61 -17.77 -17.65
C ALA A 344 -8.13 -17.79 -16.18
N ARG A 345 -6.82 -17.90 -15.92
CA ARG A 345 -6.27 -17.73 -14.57
C ARG A 345 -6.08 -16.26 -14.18
N ILE A 346 -5.83 -15.39 -15.16
CA ILE A 346 -5.70 -13.94 -14.96
C ILE A 346 -7.07 -13.27 -14.95
N ILE A 347 -7.96 -13.70 -15.86
CA ILE A 347 -9.33 -13.22 -16.02
C ILE A 347 -10.25 -14.41 -15.69
N PRO A 348 -10.56 -14.64 -14.39
CA PRO A 348 -11.33 -15.80 -13.99
C PRO A 348 -12.75 -15.75 -14.57
N PRO A 349 -13.34 -16.87 -15.03
CA PRO A 349 -14.74 -16.90 -15.42
C PRO A 349 -15.64 -16.60 -14.22
N GLU A 350 -16.85 -16.09 -14.48
CA GLU A 350 -17.90 -16.01 -13.46
C GLU A 350 -18.44 -17.43 -13.18
N PRO A 351 -18.65 -17.82 -11.90
CA PRO A 351 -19.29 -19.11 -11.58
C PRO A 351 -20.68 -19.17 -12.22
N ASN A 352 -21.03 -20.31 -12.81
CA ASN A 352 -22.38 -20.49 -13.37
C ASN A 352 -23.40 -20.51 -12.23
N ALA A 353 -24.57 -19.86 -12.43
CA ALA A 353 -25.62 -19.79 -11.41
C ALA A 353 -26.11 -21.16 -10.90
N GLU A 354 -25.97 -22.22 -11.71
CA GLU A 354 -26.29 -23.60 -11.34
C GLU A 354 -25.27 -24.20 -10.36
N GLU A 355 -23.99 -23.87 -10.51
CA GLU A 355 -22.89 -24.36 -9.67
C GLU A 355 -22.91 -23.69 -8.28
N THR A 356 -23.42 -22.45 -8.18
CA THR A 356 -23.66 -21.76 -6.91
C THR A 356 -24.82 -22.39 -6.12
N ALA A 357 -25.86 -22.86 -6.81
CA ALA A 357 -27.00 -23.53 -6.19
C ALA A 357 -26.62 -24.93 -5.67
N GLU A 358 -25.85 -25.69 -6.45
CA GLU A 358 -25.42 -27.05 -6.07
C GLU A 358 -24.49 -27.03 -4.84
N ASN A 359 -23.56 -26.07 -4.76
CA ASN A 359 -22.67 -25.91 -3.61
C ASN A 359 -23.38 -25.37 -2.35
N GLN A 360 -24.48 -24.62 -2.50
CA GLN A 360 -25.30 -24.16 -1.37
C GLN A 360 -26.19 -25.27 -0.78
N HIS A 361 -26.51 -26.30 -1.56
CA HIS A 361 -27.26 -27.47 -1.09
C HIS A 361 -26.37 -28.57 -0.48
N ALA A 362 -25.06 -28.54 -0.76
CA ALA A 362 -24.09 -29.52 -0.27
C ALA A 362 -23.36 -29.11 1.03
N ALA A 363 -23.52 -27.87 1.49
CA ALA A 363 -23.01 -27.33 2.75
C ALA A 363 -24.14 -27.17 3.76
#